data_AF-A0A934F9X4-F1
#
_entry.id   AF-A0A934F9X4-F1
#
_cell.length_a   1.000
_cell.length_b   1.000
_cell.length_c   1.000
_cell.angle_alpha   90.00
_cell.angle_beta   90.00
_cell.angle_gamma   90.00
#
_symmetry.space_group_name_H-M   'P 1'
#
loop_
_entity.id
_entity.type
_entity.pdbx_description
1 polymer ?
#
loop_
_entity_poly.entity_id
_entity_poly.type
_entity_poly.pdbx_seq_one_letter_code
_entity_poly.pdbx_strand_id
1 'polypeptide(L)'
;MARNILARLLILFSSLFLLLSAAGILAAWVYNEPLTRRAVSQLQRVDDELAQAEATLSSTKAELERALRILDAAQTALEKLAAQSSSAESLLDGIQSSLDDKLLPELRTTRERIGAARTALESLRTLLQSIASLPFLDLQFPDQVLADLIASADTLDSEIAGAEDLAKRASTFVSDTSYLLGGDLSETRANLQNFLSTVEEYQEKVTNWRKQLSALMDALPAWVDRASIILSLLLFWFGLSQFSLLLHGRLLLRGGNPLEAWRA
;
A
#
# COMPACT_ATOMS: atom_id res chain seq x y z
N MET A 1 -9.06 59.25 20.30
CA MET A 1 -7.76 58.62 19.97
C MET A 1 -7.88 57.11 19.71
N ALA A 2 -8.57 56.34 20.57
CA ALA A 2 -8.75 54.89 20.39
C ALA A 2 -9.27 54.46 19.00
N ARG A 3 -10.24 55.18 18.43
CA ARG A 3 -10.83 54.90 17.10
C ARG A 3 -9.80 54.91 15.96
N ASN A 4 -8.83 55.83 15.99
CA ASN A 4 -7.82 55.95 14.93
C ASN A 4 -6.75 54.85 15.04
N ILE A 5 -6.43 54.41 16.26
CA ILE A 5 -5.49 53.31 16.51
C ILE A 5 -6.12 52.00 16.04
N LEU A 6 -7.38 51.75 16.41
CA LEU A 6 -8.15 50.59 15.96
C LEU A 6 -8.23 50.51 14.44
N ALA A 7 -8.54 51.62 13.77
CA ALA A 7 -8.65 51.61 12.31
C ALA A 7 -7.30 51.36 11.60
N ARG A 8 -6.18 51.86 12.14
CA ARG A 8 -4.83 51.57 11.61
C ARG A 8 -4.43 50.11 11.81
N LEU A 9 -4.70 49.54 12.98
CA LEU A 9 -4.46 48.12 13.25
C LEU A 9 -5.29 47.24 12.31
N LEU A 10 -6.58 47.57 12.12
CA LEU A 10 -7.46 46.84 11.22
C LEU A 10 -6.91 46.80 9.79
N ILE A 11 -6.49 47.95 9.25
CA ILE A 11 -5.92 48.03 7.89
C ILE A 11 -4.63 47.22 7.78
N LEU A 12 -3.75 47.30 8.79
CA LEU A 12 -2.48 46.57 8.80
C LEU A 12 -2.74 45.05 8.78
N PHE A 13 -3.57 44.55 9.69
CA PHE A 13 -3.88 43.12 9.78
C PHE A 13 -4.62 42.62 8.54
N SER A 14 -5.63 43.34 8.04
CA SER A 14 -6.34 42.94 6.82
C SER A 14 -5.43 42.90 5.59
N SER A 15 -4.48 43.84 5.46
CA SER A 15 -3.51 43.83 4.36
C SER A 15 -2.55 42.63 4.47
N LEU A 16 -2.07 42.33 5.68
CA LEU A 16 -1.22 41.17 5.93
C LEU A 16 -1.94 39.85 5.61
N PHE A 17 -3.18 39.70 6.07
CA PHE A 17 -3.98 38.50 5.81
C PHE A 17 -4.37 38.34 4.33
N LEU A 18 -4.56 39.44 3.60
CA LEU A 18 -4.82 39.41 2.16
C LEU A 18 -3.59 38.93 1.39
N LEU A 19 -2.39 39.42 1.73
CA LEU A 19 -1.14 38.92 1.17
C LEU A 19 -0.93 37.43 1.49
N LEU A 20 -1.26 37.02 2.72
CA LEU A 20 -1.15 35.62 3.14
C LEU A 20 -2.12 34.72 2.38
N SER A 21 -3.34 35.18 2.12
CA SER A 21 -4.32 34.47 1.27
C SER A 21 -3.81 34.28 -0.16
N ALA A 22 -3.30 35.35 -0.79
CA ALA A 22 -2.75 35.27 -2.14
C ALA A 22 -1.54 34.34 -2.21
N ALA A 23 -0.63 34.43 -1.23
CA ALA A 23 0.51 33.52 -1.11
C ALA A 23 0.07 32.07 -0.89
N GLY A 24 -0.97 31.84 -0.09
CA GLY A 24 -1.53 30.51 0.15
C GLY A 24 -2.15 29.87 -1.10
N ILE A 25 -2.84 30.66 -1.93
CA ILE A 25 -3.37 30.18 -3.22
C ILE A 25 -2.20 29.77 -4.12
N LEU A 26 -1.18 30.63 -4.25
CA LEU A 26 -0.01 30.33 -5.06
C LEU A 26 0.72 29.08 -4.55
N ALA A 27 0.88 28.95 -3.23
CA ALA A 27 1.46 27.77 -2.60
C ALA A 27 0.64 26.50 -2.88
N ALA A 28 -0.70 26.55 -2.83
CA ALA A 28 -1.55 25.39 -3.12
C ALA A 28 -1.26 24.82 -4.52
N TRP A 29 -1.10 25.67 -5.53
CA TRP A 29 -0.80 25.24 -6.89
C TRP A 29 0.66 24.82 -7.08
N VAL A 30 1.62 25.53 -6.47
CA VAL A 30 3.05 25.18 -6.55
C VAL A 30 3.36 23.85 -5.87
N TYR A 31 2.66 23.52 -4.77
CA TYR A 31 2.87 22.26 -4.05
C TYR A 31 1.98 21.11 -4.52
N ASN A 32 0.89 21.36 -5.27
CA ASN A 32 0.04 20.30 -5.82
C ASN A 32 0.86 19.30 -6.65
N GLU A 33 1.57 19.78 -7.66
CA GLU A 33 2.31 18.93 -8.59
C GLU A 33 3.40 18.06 -7.91
N PRO A 34 4.29 18.59 -7.05
CA PRO A 34 5.28 17.76 -6.36
C PRO A 34 4.65 16.79 -5.35
N LEU A 35 3.53 17.14 -4.71
CA LEU A 35 2.82 16.23 -3.80
C LEU A 35 2.20 15.06 -4.58
N THR A 36 1.52 15.34 -5.68
CA THR A 36 0.93 14.33 -6.56
C THR A 36 2.01 13.40 -7.10
N ARG A 37 3.10 13.94 -7.65
CA ARG A 37 4.22 13.12 -8.14
C ARG A 37 4.82 12.25 -7.05
N ARG A 38 5.02 12.79 -5.84
CA ARG A 38 5.58 12.02 -4.72
C ARG A 38 4.64 10.90 -4.30
N ALA A 39 3.35 11.15 -4.16
CA ALA A 39 2.37 10.15 -3.78
C ALA A 39 2.25 9.04 -4.84
N VAL A 40 2.14 9.42 -6.12
CA VAL A 40 2.12 8.45 -7.24
C VAL A 40 3.42 7.65 -7.29
N SER A 41 4.58 8.27 -7.10
CA SER A 41 5.86 7.55 -7.10
C SER A 41 5.99 6.54 -5.96
N GLN A 42 5.38 6.78 -4.81
CA GLN A 42 5.36 5.82 -3.71
C GLN A 42 4.43 4.65 -4.03
N LEU A 43 3.25 4.92 -4.60
CA LEU A 43 2.34 3.88 -5.08
C LEU A 43 2.97 3.03 -6.19
N GLN A 44 3.72 3.66 -7.11
CA GLN A 44 4.45 2.96 -8.16
C GLN A 44 5.46 1.96 -7.57
N ARG A 45 6.23 2.37 -6.56
CA ARG A 45 7.16 1.45 -5.86
C ARG A 45 6.43 0.28 -5.23
N VAL A 46 5.26 0.52 -4.63
CA VAL A 46 4.43 -0.57 -4.08
C VAL A 46 3.99 -1.51 -5.20
N ASP A 47 3.58 -1.00 -6.36
CA ASP A 47 3.20 -1.87 -7.50
C ASP A 47 4.39 -2.69 -7.99
N ASP A 48 5.57 -2.08 -8.07
CA ASP A 48 6.80 -2.75 -8.52
C ASP A 48 7.19 -3.90 -7.56
N GLU A 49 7.05 -3.70 -6.24
CA GLU A 49 7.29 -4.74 -5.24
C GLU A 49 6.22 -5.86 -5.30
N LEU A 50 4.95 -5.50 -5.49
CA LEU A 50 3.87 -6.47 -5.64
C LEU A 50 3.97 -7.27 -6.94
N ALA A 51 4.37 -6.64 -8.05
CA ALA A 51 4.62 -7.29 -9.32
C ALA A 51 5.76 -8.32 -9.21
N GLN A 52 6.80 -7.95 -8.47
CA GLN A 52 7.91 -8.84 -8.14
C GLN A 52 7.48 -9.99 -7.24
N ALA A 53 6.64 -9.75 -6.23
CA ALA A 53 6.06 -10.80 -5.39
C ALA A 53 5.18 -11.77 -6.20
N GLU A 54 4.35 -11.26 -7.10
CA GLU A 54 3.53 -12.06 -8.02
C GLU A 54 4.37 -12.97 -8.91
N ALA A 55 5.47 -12.43 -9.47
CA ALA A 55 6.39 -13.22 -10.28
C ALA A 55 7.06 -14.34 -9.48
N THR A 56 7.46 -14.06 -8.22
CA THR A 56 8.04 -15.08 -7.34
C THR A 56 7.01 -16.15 -6.97
N LEU A 57 5.79 -15.77 -6.60
CA LEU A 57 4.70 -16.73 -6.32
C LEU A 57 4.40 -17.63 -7.53
N SER A 58 4.43 -17.06 -8.74
CA SER A 58 4.28 -17.83 -9.98
C SER A 58 5.41 -18.84 -10.19
N SER A 59 6.66 -18.50 -9.83
CA SER A 59 7.81 -19.42 -9.86
C SER A 59 7.63 -20.55 -8.85
N THR A 60 7.28 -20.18 -7.61
CA THR A 60 7.04 -21.12 -6.50
C THR A 60 5.93 -22.10 -6.85
N LYS A 61 4.83 -21.64 -7.46
CA LYS A 61 3.76 -22.51 -7.98
C LYS A 61 4.30 -23.55 -8.97
N ALA A 62 5.08 -23.12 -9.96
CA ALA A 62 5.63 -24.02 -10.97
C ALA A 62 6.60 -25.06 -10.38
N GLU A 63 7.40 -24.66 -9.38
CA GLU A 63 8.29 -25.58 -8.66
C GLU A 63 7.51 -26.56 -7.76
N LEU A 64 6.42 -26.13 -7.12
CA LEU A 64 5.52 -27.03 -6.37
C LEU A 64 4.84 -28.07 -7.26
N GLU A 65 4.33 -27.65 -8.41
CA GLU A 65 3.77 -28.57 -9.41
C GLU A 65 4.84 -29.56 -9.93
N ARG A 66 6.10 -29.14 -10.01
CA ARG A 66 7.21 -30.04 -10.34
C ARG A 66 7.48 -31.02 -9.20
N ALA A 67 7.56 -30.55 -7.95
CA ALA A 67 7.77 -31.39 -6.78
C ALA A 67 6.66 -32.45 -6.63
N LEU A 68 5.39 -32.05 -6.80
CA LEU A 68 4.24 -32.97 -6.79
C LEU A 68 4.36 -34.06 -7.88
N ARG A 69 4.76 -33.69 -9.10
CA ARG A 69 4.98 -34.67 -10.18
C ARG A 69 6.13 -35.63 -9.89
N ILE A 70 7.23 -35.15 -9.29
CA ILE A 70 8.35 -36.00 -8.88
C ILE A 70 7.90 -36.94 -7.76
N LEU A 71 7.11 -36.45 -6.80
CA LEU A 71 6.54 -37.25 -5.72
C LEU A 71 5.61 -38.36 -6.25
N ASP A 72 4.72 -38.04 -7.19
CA ASP A 72 3.85 -39.03 -7.84
C ASP A 72 4.67 -40.10 -8.59
N ALA A 73 5.74 -39.69 -9.28
CA ALA A 73 6.65 -40.60 -9.95
C ALA A 73 7.43 -41.48 -8.95
N ALA A 74 7.87 -40.91 -7.83
CA ALA A 74 8.55 -41.62 -6.74
C ALA A 74 7.61 -42.61 -6.05
N GLN A 75 6.36 -42.26 -5.79
CA GLN A 75 5.35 -43.16 -5.25
C GLN A 75 5.08 -44.33 -6.19
N THR A 76 4.87 -44.05 -7.48
CA THR A 76 4.71 -45.09 -8.52
C THR A 76 5.96 -45.96 -8.64
N ALA A 77 7.16 -45.38 -8.49
CA ALA A 77 8.40 -46.12 -8.48
C ALA A 77 8.47 -47.00 -7.24
N LEU A 78 8.28 -46.49 -6.02
CA LEU A 78 8.28 -47.27 -4.77
C LEU A 78 7.30 -48.44 -4.78
N GLU A 79 6.08 -48.23 -5.29
CA GLU A 79 5.08 -49.29 -5.49
C GLU A 79 5.61 -50.42 -6.39
N LYS A 80 6.42 -50.08 -7.40
CA LYS A 80 7.09 -51.04 -8.30
C LYS A 80 8.43 -51.55 -7.73
N LEU A 81 9.09 -50.76 -6.87
CA LEU A 81 10.46 -50.90 -6.39
C LEU A 81 10.56 -51.55 -5.00
N ALA A 82 9.42 -51.80 -4.33
CA ALA A 82 9.30 -52.85 -3.32
C ALA A 82 9.83 -54.23 -3.81
N ALA A 83 10.21 -54.34 -5.10
CA ALA A 83 10.99 -55.42 -5.69
C ALA A 83 12.54 -55.20 -5.83
N GLN A 84 13.13 -53.99 -5.92
CA GLN A 84 14.58 -53.77 -6.19
C GLN A 84 15.16 -52.39 -5.72
N SER A 85 15.80 -52.34 -4.54
CA SER A 85 15.94 -51.18 -3.64
C SER A 85 16.94 -50.03 -3.91
N SER A 86 17.33 -49.64 -5.14
CA SER A 86 18.41 -48.61 -5.31
C SER A 86 18.03 -47.28 -5.98
N SER A 87 16.82 -47.09 -6.50
CA SER A 87 16.46 -45.90 -7.31
C SER A 87 15.63 -44.82 -6.58
N ALA A 88 15.24 -45.06 -5.33
CA ALA A 88 14.36 -44.15 -4.57
C ALA A 88 15.11 -42.93 -3.99
N GLU A 89 16.36 -43.12 -3.56
CA GLU A 89 17.16 -42.11 -2.86
C GLU A 89 17.43 -40.87 -3.73
N SER A 90 17.81 -41.08 -5.00
CA SER A 90 18.05 -39.99 -5.97
C SER A 90 16.81 -39.15 -6.30
N LEU A 91 15.60 -39.73 -6.22
CA LEU A 91 14.36 -39.00 -6.50
C LEU A 91 13.95 -38.12 -5.31
N LEU A 92 14.19 -38.62 -4.09
CA LEU A 92 13.92 -37.90 -2.84
C LEU A 92 14.87 -36.70 -2.67
N ASP A 93 16.14 -36.89 -3.01
CA ASP A 93 17.15 -35.81 -3.07
C ASP A 93 16.68 -34.65 -3.97
N GLY A 94 16.04 -34.97 -5.11
CA GLY A 94 15.49 -33.96 -6.02
C GLY A 94 14.32 -33.17 -5.43
N ILE A 95 13.45 -33.82 -4.64
CA ILE A 95 12.34 -33.16 -3.96
C ILE A 95 12.86 -32.26 -2.84
N GLN A 96 13.80 -32.77 -2.04
CA GLN A 96 14.44 -32.01 -0.97
C GLN A 96 15.13 -30.76 -1.52
N SER A 97 15.94 -30.90 -2.57
CA SER A 97 16.59 -29.75 -3.21
C SER A 97 15.59 -28.73 -3.76
N SER A 98 14.47 -29.16 -4.36
CA SER A 98 13.42 -28.21 -4.79
C SER A 98 12.77 -27.46 -3.62
N LEU A 99 12.56 -28.11 -2.47
CA LEU A 99 11.98 -27.50 -1.28
C LEU A 99 12.96 -26.55 -0.57
N ASP A 100 14.17 -27.02 -0.30
CA ASP A 100 15.16 -26.30 0.49
C ASP A 100 15.90 -25.22 -0.32
N ASP A 101 16.30 -25.54 -1.55
CA ASP A 101 17.19 -24.65 -2.32
C ASP A 101 16.42 -23.63 -3.17
N LYS A 102 15.13 -23.86 -3.43
CA LYS A 102 14.32 -22.99 -4.28
C LYS A 102 13.11 -22.43 -3.57
N LEU A 103 12.21 -23.29 -3.09
CA LEU A 103 10.91 -22.87 -2.56
C LEU A 103 11.06 -22.02 -1.29
N LEU A 104 11.83 -22.49 -0.30
CA LEU A 104 12.02 -21.75 0.95
C LEU A 104 12.68 -20.36 0.73
N PRO A 105 13.75 -20.23 -0.07
CA PRO A 105 14.31 -18.92 -0.42
C PRO A 105 13.33 -18.00 -1.17
N GLU A 106 12.54 -18.53 -2.11
CA GLU A 106 11.56 -17.75 -2.87
C GLU A 106 10.42 -17.22 -1.97
N LEU A 107 9.92 -18.05 -1.06
CA LEU A 107 8.89 -17.62 -0.09
C LEU A 107 9.40 -16.51 0.82
N ARG A 108 10.62 -16.64 1.34
CA ARG A 108 11.26 -15.58 2.15
C ARG A 108 11.41 -14.28 1.37
N THR A 109 11.86 -14.37 0.11
CA THR A 109 11.98 -13.21 -0.78
C THR A 109 10.63 -12.54 -1.00
N THR A 110 9.58 -13.33 -1.21
CA THR A 110 8.20 -12.83 -1.37
C THR A 110 7.74 -12.10 -0.11
N ARG A 111 8.01 -12.70 1.05
CA ARG A 111 7.68 -12.13 2.36
C ARG A 111 8.36 -10.78 2.60
N GLU A 112 9.66 -10.69 2.30
CA GLU A 112 10.42 -9.44 2.39
C GLU A 112 9.83 -8.34 1.49
N ARG A 113 9.45 -8.67 0.26
CA ARG A 113 8.82 -7.74 -0.69
C ARG A 113 7.45 -7.27 -0.22
N ILE A 114 6.62 -8.15 0.34
CA ILE A 114 5.33 -7.78 0.93
C ILE A 114 5.54 -6.86 2.14
N GLY A 115 6.53 -7.14 2.98
CA GLY A 115 6.90 -6.26 4.10
C GLY A 115 7.34 -4.86 3.65
N ALA A 116 8.08 -4.76 2.54
CA ALA A 116 8.46 -3.50 1.94
C ALA A 116 7.23 -2.73 1.38
N ALA A 117 6.36 -3.43 0.66
CA ALA A 117 5.11 -2.88 0.13
C ALA A 117 4.21 -2.34 1.26
N ARG A 118 4.04 -3.11 2.34
CA ARG A 118 3.31 -2.69 3.56
C ARG A 118 3.89 -1.40 4.13
N THR A 119 5.20 -1.36 4.35
CA THR A 119 5.89 -0.19 4.94
C THR A 119 5.69 1.06 4.08
N ALA A 120 5.72 0.92 2.76
CA ALA A 120 5.45 2.03 1.83
C ALA A 120 3.97 2.48 1.87
N LEU A 121 3.01 1.54 1.96
CA LEU A 121 1.58 1.85 2.15
C LEU A 121 1.32 2.57 3.49
N GLU A 122 1.96 2.16 4.58
CA GLU A 122 1.88 2.84 5.88
C GLU A 122 2.44 4.26 5.82
N SER A 123 3.57 4.44 5.13
CA SER A 123 4.15 5.76 4.89
C SER A 123 3.18 6.67 4.12
N LEU A 124 2.56 6.15 3.05
CA LEU A 124 1.57 6.88 2.28
C LEU A 124 0.34 7.23 3.11
N ARG A 125 -0.18 6.27 3.89
CA ARG A 125 -1.32 6.49 4.79
C ARG A 125 -1.03 7.62 5.77
N THR A 126 0.13 7.61 6.40
CA THR A 126 0.56 8.66 7.34
C THR A 126 0.63 10.04 6.66
N LEU A 127 1.15 10.10 5.43
CA LEU A 127 1.17 11.34 4.65
C LEU A 127 -0.24 11.85 4.33
N LEU A 128 -1.14 10.98 3.87
CA LEU A 128 -2.51 11.35 3.54
C LEU A 128 -3.32 11.75 4.78
N GLN A 129 -3.17 11.05 5.90
CA GLN A 129 -3.80 11.41 7.17
C GLN A 129 -3.33 12.78 7.67
N SER A 130 -2.04 13.13 7.48
CA SER A 130 -1.55 14.47 7.83
C SER A 130 -2.26 15.57 7.04
N ILE A 131 -2.59 15.32 5.77
CA ILE A 131 -3.35 16.25 4.92
C ILE A 131 -4.83 16.28 5.32
N ALA A 132 -5.41 15.11 5.63
CA ALA A 132 -6.80 14.96 6.06
C ALA A 132 -7.09 15.59 7.43
N SER A 133 -6.08 15.72 8.30
CA SER A 133 -6.23 16.31 9.63
C SER A 133 -6.51 17.82 9.64
N LEU A 134 -6.46 18.46 8.46
CA LEU A 134 -6.76 19.88 8.33
C LEU A 134 -8.28 20.11 8.51
N PRO A 135 -8.70 20.95 9.48
CA PRO A 135 -10.11 21.07 9.92
C PRO A 135 -11.07 21.65 8.85
N PHE A 136 -10.57 22.00 7.68
CA PHE A 136 -11.33 22.57 6.56
C PHE A 136 -11.38 21.67 5.32
N LEU A 137 -10.71 20.51 5.37
CA LEU A 137 -10.61 19.56 4.26
C LEU A 137 -11.28 18.24 4.66
N ASP A 138 -12.59 18.16 4.45
CA ASP A 138 -13.33 16.90 4.52
C ASP A 138 -13.10 16.10 3.22
N LEU A 139 -11.85 15.69 3.03
CA LEU A 139 -11.45 14.86 1.91
C LEU A 139 -11.74 13.41 2.31
N GLN A 140 -12.70 12.79 1.63
CA GLN A 140 -12.94 11.35 1.71
C GLN A 140 -11.77 10.62 1.04
N PHE A 141 -10.64 10.55 1.74
CA PHE A 141 -9.51 9.73 1.34
C PHE A 141 -9.92 8.25 1.39
N PRO A 142 -9.32 7.33 0.59
CA PRO A 142 -9.71 5.95 0.61
C PRO A 142 -8.89 5.28 1.72
N ASP A 143 -8.94 5.86 2.93
CA ASP A 143 -8.19 5.37 4.11
C ASP A 143 -8.59 3.93 4.40
N GLN A 144 -9.87 3.60 4.15
CA GLN A 144 -10.35 2.23 4.21
C GLN A 144 -9.62 1.32 3.23
N VAL A 145 -9.44 1.74 1.96
CA VAL A 145 -8.70 0.94 0.96
C VAL A 145 -7.26 0.75 1.40
N LEU A 146 -6.57 1.80 1.85
CA LEU A 146 -5.18 1.68 2.34
C LEU A 146 -5.09 0.80 3.60
N ALA A 147 -6.02 0.95 4.54
CA ALA A 147 -6.09 0.13 5.74
C ALA A 147 -6.36 -1.33 5.39
N ASP A 148 -7.27 -1.59 4.46
CA ASP A 148 -7.61 -2.93 3.97
C ASP A 148 -6.40 -3.56 3.26
N LEU A 149 -5.67 -2.81 2.42
CA LEU A 149 -4.42 -3.30 1.81
C LEU A 149 -3.34 -3.62 2.86
N ILE A 150 -3.15 -2.76 3.86
CA ILE A 150 -2.18 -3.01 4.94
C ILE A 150 -2.57 -4.24 5.76
N ALA A 151 -3.84 -4.35 6.18
CA ALA A 151 -4.34 -5.50 6.92
C ALA A 151 -4.25 -6.79 6.11
N SER A 152 -4.48 -6.69 4.80
CA SER A 152 -4.32 -7.82 3.89
C SER A 152 -2.83 -8.18 3.73
N ALA A 153 -1.90 -7.23 3.77
CA ALA A 153 -0.45 -7.48 3.81
C ALA A 153 -0.02 -8.22 5.07
N ASP A 154 -0.61 -7.90 6.22
CA ASP A 154 -0.34 -8.59 7.48
C ASP A 154 -0.85 -10.03 7.44
N THR A 155 -2.06 -10.19 6.90
CA THR A 155 -2.65 -11.51 6.69
C THR A 155 -1.74 -12.33 5.80
N LEU A 156 -1.30 -11.77 4.66
CA LEU A 156 -0.43 -12.42 3.67
C LEU A 156 0.96 -12.78 4.22
N ASP A 157 1.55 -11.94 5.08
CA ASP A 157 2.82 -12.24 5.77
C ASP A 157 2.69 -13.47 6.67
N SER A 158 1.65 -13.52 7.49
CA SER A 158 1.37 -14.67 8.37
C SER A 158 1.11 -15.95 7.56
N GLU A 159 0.39 -15.78 6.47
CA GLU A 159 0.02 -16.81 5.53
C GLU A 159 1.28 -17.42 4.84
N ILE A 160 2.21 -16.59 4.38
CA ILE A 160 3.49 -17.05 3.80
C ILE A 160 4.38 -17.71 4.87
N ALA A 161 4.38 -17.20 6.09
CA ALA A 161 5.10 -17.83 7.20
C ALA A 161 4.58 -19.25 7.51
N GLY A 162 3.26 -19.47 7.42
CA GLY A 162 2.66 -20.80 7.54
C GLY A 162 3.09 -21.75 6.42
N ALA A 163 3.11 -21.23 5.19
CA ALA A 163 3.63 -21.95 4.02
C ALA A 163 5.11 -22.34 4.17
N GLU A 164 5.96 -21.46 4.67
CA GLU A 164 7.37 -21.75 4.97
C GLU A 164 7.51 -22.88 6.01
N ASP A 165 6.68 -22.89 7.05
CA ASP A 165 6.70 -23.93 8.07
C ASP A 165 6.28 -25.29 7.49
N LEU A 166 5.24 -25.30 6.66
CA LEU A 166 4.78 -26.49 5.96
C LEU A 166 5.85 -27.06 5.01
N ALA A 167 6.51 -26.19 4.23
CA ALA A 167 7.60 -26.57 3.34
C ALA A 167 8.80 -27.16 4.10
N LYS A 168 9.18 -26.58 5.25
CA LYS A 168 10.23 -27.14 6.13
C LYS A 168 9.88 -28.52 6.68
N ARG A 169 8.63 -28.70 7.12
CA ARG A 169 8.17 -30.01 7.61
C ARG A 169 8.21 -31.05 6.50
N ALA A 170 7.73 -30.70 5.30
CA ALA A 170 7.80 -31.58 4.14
C ALA A 170 9.25 -31.95 3.78
N SER A 171 10.17 -30.98 3.77
CA SER A 171 11.60 -31.23 3.54
C SER A 171 12.20 -32.19 4.58
N THR A 172 11.91 -31.96 5.87
CA THR A 172 12.39 -32.82 6.96
C THR A 172 11.88 -34.26 6.81
N PHE A 173 10.63 -34.43 6.39
CA PHE A 173 10.02 -35.74 6.18
C PHE A 173 10.61 -36.48 4.99
N VAL A 174 10.91 -35.76 3.90
CA VAL A 174 11.59 -36.31 2.70
C VAL A 174 13.05 -36.66 2.99
N SER A 175 13.70 -35.98 3.95
CA SER A 175 15.07 -36.28 4.34
C SER A 175 15.21 -37.52 5.24
N ASP A 176 14.13 -38.01 5.88
CA ASP A 176 14.18 -39.15 6.79
C ASP A 176 13.85 -40.47 6.06
N THR A 177 14.86 -41.05 5.41
CA THR A 177 14.78 -42.32 4.67
C THR A 177 14.17 -43.49 5.46
N SER A 178 14.29 -43.49 6.80
CA SER A 178 13.69 -44.48 7.71
C SER A 178 12.16 -44.45 7.66
N TYR A 179 11.60 -43.25 7.56
CA TYR A 179 10.16 -43.00 7.46
C TYR A 179 9.63 -43.31 6.06
N LEU A 180 10.46 -43.19 5.02
CA LEU A 180 10.06 -43.36 3.61
C LEU A 180 10.09 -44.82 3.14
N LEU A 181 10.95 -45.65 3.72
CA LEU A 181 10.98 -47.09 3.46
C LEU A 181 9.85 -47.85 4.17
N GLY A 182 9.19 -47.23 5.15
CA GLY A 182 8.06 -47.80 5.88
C GLY A 182 6.76 -46.97 5.84
N GLY A 183 6.77 -45.80 5.21
CA GLY A 183 5.73 -44.79 5.36
C GLY A 183 5.13 -44.31 4.06
N ASP A 184 3.88 -43.84 4.18
CA ASP A 184 3.01 -43.41 3.11
C ASP A 184 3.38 -41.98 2.65
N LEU A 185 3.72 -41.81 1.38
CA LEU A 185 3.99 -40.50 0.76
C LEU A 185 2.73 -39.63 0.63
N SER A 186 1.54 -40.17 0.94
CA SER A 186 0.26 -39.45 0.87
C SER A 186 0.23 -38.20 1.74
N GLU A 187 0.88 -38.21 2.92
CA GLU A 187 0.92 -37.05 3.80
C GLU A 187 1.77 -35.92 3.20
N THR A 188 2.94 -36.24 2.64
CA THR A 188 3.78 -35.26 1.95
C THR A 188 3.06 -34.69 0.72
N ARG A 189 2.34 -35.54 -0.02
CA ARG A 189 1.51 -35.12 -1.15
C ARG A 189 0.40 -34.15 -0.72
N ALA A 190 -0.34 -34.51 0.32
CA ALA A 190 -1.42 -33.67 0.85
C ALA A 190 -0.87 -32.30 1.32
N ASN A 191 0.29 -32.29 1.97
CA ASN A 191 0.95 -31.06 2.41
C ASN A 191 1.39 -30.19 1.22
N LEU A 192 2.03 -30.75 0.20
CA LEU A 192 2.42 -30.00 -1.00
C LEU A 192 1.20 -29.49 -1.79
N GLN A 193 0.11 -30.25 -1.82
CA GLN A 193 -1.11 -29.86 -2.53
C GLN A 193 -1.88 -28.76 -1.78
N ASN A 194 -1.94 -28.84 -0.45
CA ASN A 194 -2.44 -27.75 0.38
C ASN A 194 -1.59 -26.50 0.17
N PHE A 195 -0.27 -26.64 0.17
CA PHE A 195 0.63 -25.52 -0.06
C PHE A 195 0.44 -24.89 -1.46
N LEU A 196 0.27 -25.70 -2.50
CA LEU A 196 -0.05 -25.21 -3.84
C LEU A 196 -1.34 -24.37 -3.85
N SER A 197 -2.42 -24.87 -3.24
CA SER A 197 -3.69 -24.15 -3.11
C SER A 197 -3.50 -22.82 -2.38
N THR A 198 -2.67 -22.82 -1.35
CA THR A 198 -2.32 -21.63 -0.57
C THR A 198 -1.56 -20.60 -1.41
N VAL A 199 -0.58 -21.01 -2.22
CA VAL A 199 0.16 -20.13 -3.14
C VAL A 199 -0.77 -19.53 -4.21
N GLU A 200 -1.72 -20.31 -4.72
CA GLU A 200 -2.71 -19.83 -5.70
C GLU A 200 -3.62 -18.73 -5.12
N GLU A 201 -4.10 -18.93 -3.89
CA GLU A 201 -4.88 -17.92 -3.17
C GLU A 201 -4.08 -16.62 -2.97
N TYR A 202 -2.78 -16.74 -2.65
CA TYR A 202 -1.89 -15.58 -2.51
C TYR A 202 -1.68 -14.83 -3.81
N GLN A 203 -1.48 -15.56 -4.90
CA GLN A 203 -1.34 -14.95 -6.22
C GLN A 203 -2.58 -14.15 -6.60
N GLU A 204 -3.78 -14.67 -6.30
CA GLU A 204 -5.03 -13.95 -6.50
C GLU A 204 -5.12 -12.68 -5.64
N LYS A 205 -4.78 -12.77 -4.34
CA LYS A 205 -4.76 -11.63 -3.41
C LYS A 205 -3.82 -10.52 -3.90
N VAL A 206 -2.58 -10.86 -4.27
CA VAL A 206 -1.60 -9.91 -4.80
C VAL A 206 -2.11 -9.26 -6.08
N THR A 207 -2.66 -10.04 -7.01
CA THR A 207 -3.26 -9.52 -8.25
C THR A 207 -4.37 -8.51 -7.98
N ASN A 208 -5.24 -8.81 -7.01
CA ASN A 208 -6.34 -7.92 -6.65
C ASN A 208 -5.85 -6.62 -5.99
N TRP A 209 -4.79 -6.65 -5.18
CA TRP A 209 -4.21 -5.42 -4.64
C TRP A 209 -3.59 -4.56 -5.73
N ARG A 210 -2.89 -5.15 -6.68
CA ARG A 210 -2.33 -4.39 -7.81
C ARG A 210 -3.42 -3.64 -8.58
N LYS A 211 -4.59 -4.26 -8.76
CA LYS A 211 -5.78 -3.57 -9.33
C LYS A 211 -6.25 -2.41 -8.46
N GLN A 212 -6.38 -2.61 -7.15
CA GLN A 212 -6.78 -1.55 -6.22
C GLN A 212 -5.76 -0.40 -6.19
N LEU A 213 -4.47 -0.73 -6.24
CA LEU A 213 -3.37 0.22 -6.26
C LEU A 213 -3.34 1.03 -7.56
N SER A 214 -3.56 0.39 -8.70
CA SER A 214 -3.73 1.07 -9.99
C SER A 214 -4.91 2.04 -9.96
N ALA A 215 -6.07 1.61 -9.44
CA ALA A 215 -7.24 2.49 -9.32
C ALA A 215 -6.96 3.68 -8.39
N LEU A 216 -6.18 3.47 -7.33
CA LEU A 216 -5.74 4.54 -6.44
C LEU A 216 -4.78 5.51 -7.13
N MET A 217 -3.81 5.00 -7.90
CA MET A 217 -2.88 5.83 -8.68
C MET A 217 -3.62 6.71 -9.69
N ASP A 218 -4.66 6.19 -10.33
CA ASP A 218 -5.48 6.93 -11.28
C ASP A 218 -6.36 7.99 -10.59
N ALA A 219 -6.88 7.68 -9.40
CA ALA A 219 -7.76 8.58 -8.65
C ALA A 219 -7.01 9.70 -7.92
N LEU A 220 -5.78 9.44 -7.47
CA LEU A 220 -5.03 10.33 -6.57
C LEU A 220 -4.79 11.75 -7.14
N PRO A 221 -4.36 11.93 -8.41
CA PRO A 221 -4.18 13.25 -8.99
C PRO A 221 -5.46 14.10 -8.94
N ALA A 222 -6.60 13.50 -9.31
CA ALA A 222 -7.88 14.18 -9.29
C ALA A 222 -8.29 14.63 -7.88
N TRP A 223 -7.86 13.90 -6.84
CA TRP A 223 -8.19 14.23 -5.45
C TRP A 223 -7.32 15.38 -4.93
N VAL A 224 -6.02 15.37 -5.26
CA VAL A 224 -5.12 16.49 -4.94
C VAL A 224 -5.54 17.77 -5.68
N ASP A 225 -5.98 17.65 -6.94
CA ASP A 225 -6.53 18.78 -7.69
C ASP A 225 -7.80 19.35 -7.05
N ARG A 226 -8.75 18.48 -6.67
CA ARG A 226 -9.98 18.92 -5.97
C ARG A 226 -9.66 19.59 -4.64
N ALA A 227 -8.73 19.05 -3.86
CA ALA A 227 -8.26 19.65 -2.62
C ALA A 227 -7.68 21.04 -2.86
N SER A 228 -6.85 21.19 -3.89
CA SER A 228 -6.23 22.46 -4.27
C SER A 228 -7.25 23.51 -4.72
N ILE A 229 -8.30 23.09 -5.44
CA ILE A 229 -9.41 23.95 -5.86
C ILE A 229 -10.21 24.43 -4.64
N ILE A 230 -10.62 23.51 -3.76
CA ILE A 230 -11.38 23.84 -2.54
C ILE A 230 -10.59 24.80 -1.66
N LEU A 231 -9.30 24.52 -1.45
CA LEU A 231 -8.42 25.40 -0.68
C LEU A 231 -8.29 26.79 -1.32
N SER A 232 -8.14 26.86 -2.64
CA SER A 232 -8.07 28.13 -3.37
C SER A 232 -9.35 28.95 -3.22
N LEU A 233 -10.52 28.30 -3.32
CA LEU A 233 -11.82 28.96 -3.11
C LEU A 233 -11.98 29.49 -1.69
N LEU A 234 -11.57 28.71 -0.68
CA LEU A 234 -11.62 29.12 0.71
C LEU A 234 -10.71 30.31 0.98
N LEU A 235 -9.45 30.26 0.50
CA LEU A 235 -8.50 31.36 0.65
C LEU A 235 -8.96 32.61 -0.09
N PHE A 236 -9.55 32.46 -1.29
CA PHE A 236 -10.12 33.56 -2.04
C PHE A 236 -11.29 34.22 -1.29
N TRP A 237 -12.23 33.41 -0.77
CA TRP A 237 -13.33 33.88 0.07
C TRP A 237 -12.82 34.62 1.31
N PHE A 238 -11.81 34.06 1.98
CA PHE A 238 -11.16 34.71 3.12
C PHE A 238 -10.51 36.05 2.72
N GLY A 239 -9.84 36.11 1.56
CA GLY A 239 -9.26 37.33 1.02
C GLY A 239 -10.31 38.43 0.75
N LEU A 240 -11.48 38.07 0.19
CA LEU A 240 -12.60 38.99 0.00
C LEU A 240 -13.12 39.56 1.33
N SER A 241 -13.21 38.72 2.36
CA SER A 241 -13.58 39.17 3.71
C SER A 241 -12.59 40.20 4.27
N GLN A 242 -11.29 39.97 4.11
CA GLN A 242 -10.25 40.94 4.50
C GLN A 242 -10.33 42.24 3.71
N PHE A 243 -10.65 42.18 2.42
CA PHE A 243 -10.84 43.37 1.60
C PHE A 243 -12.01 44.23 2.08
N SER A 244 -13.13 43.61 2.45
CA SER A 244 -14.28 44.30 3.06
C SER A 244 -13.89 45.00 4.37
N LEU A 245 -13.14 44.32 5.25
CA LEU A 245 -12.63 44.91 6.49
C LEU A 245 -11.71 46.12 6.23
N LEU A 246 -10.88 46.05 5.19
CA LEU A 246 -10.00 47.15 4.79
C LEU A 246 -10.82 48.39 4.35
N LEU A 247 -11.88 48.20 3.55
CA LEU A 247 -12.81 49.27 3.18
C LEU A 247 -13.47 49.91 4.40
N HIS A 248 -13.97 49.10 5.34
CA HIS A 248 -14.59 49.58 6.58
C HIS A 248 -13.59 50.35 7.46
N GLY A 249 -12.35 49.87 7.59
CA GLY A 249 -11.28 50.57 8.31
C GLY A 249 -10.97 51.94 7.71
N ARG A 250 -10.96 52.04 6.38
CA ARG A 250 -10.73 53.30 5.66
C ARG A 250 -11.91 54.28 5.80
N LEU A 251 -13.15 53.80 5.78
CA LEU A 251 -14.35 54.60 6.03
C LEU A 251 -14.35 55.18 7.46
N LEU A 252 -13.96 54.39 8.45
CA LEU A 252 -13.86 54.82 9.86
C LEU A 252 -12.83 55.96 10.06
N LEU A 253 -11.72 55.92 9.33
CA LEU A 253 -10.70 56.99 9.34
C LEU A 253 -11.19 58.30 8.71
N ARG A 254 -12.10 58.21 7.74
CA ARG A 254 -12.71 59.39 7.09
C ARG A 254 -13.88 59.98 7.87
N GLY A 255 -14.28 59.36 8.99
CA GLY A 255 -15.39 59.84 9.83
C GLY A 255 -16.79 59.53 9.27
N GLY A 256 -16.90 58.70 8.23
CA GLY A 256 -18.18 58.28 7.66
C GLY A 256 -18.87 57.22 8.51
N ASN A 257 -20.20 57.27 8.57
CA ASN A 257 -21.01 56.28 9.28
C ASN A 257 -21.03 54.97 8.47
N PRO A 258 -20.54 53.83 9.01
CA PRO A 258 -20.38 52.59 8.23
C PRO A 258 -21.72 51.97 7.78
N LEU A 259 -22.84 52.41 8.35
CA LEU A 259 -24.20 51.93 8.04
C LEU A 259 -24.83 52.57 6.78
N GLU A 260 -24.24 53.65 6.23
CA GLU A 260 -24.77 54.27 5.01
C GLU A 260 -24.39 53.49 3.74
N ALA A 261 -23.28 52.74 3.76
CA ALA A 261 -22.81 51.95 2.62
C ALA A 261 -23.65 50.67 2.34
N TRP A 262 -24.48 50.25 3.29
CA TRP A 262 -25.36 49.07 3.18
C TRP A 262 -26.83 49.43 2.85
N ARG A 263 -27.17 50.71 2.74
CA ARG A 263 -28.54 51.20 2.44
C ARG A 263 -28.76 51.61 0.98
N ALA A 264 -27.78 51.39 0.11
CA ALA A 264 -27.87 51.61 -1.34
C ALA A 264 -27.69 50.26 -2.06
#